data_AF-A0A9J6APM6-F1
#
_entry.id   AF-A0A9J6APM6-F1
#
_cell.length_a   1.000
_cell.length_b   1.000
_cell.length_c   1.000
_cell.angle_alpha   90.00
_cell.angle_beta   90.00
_cell.angle_gamma   90.00
#
_symmetry.space_group_name_H-M   'P 1'
#
loop_
_entity.id
_entity.type
_entity.pdbx_description
1 polymer ?
#
loop_
_entity_poly.entity_id
_entity_poly.type
_entity_poly.pdbx_seq_one_letter_code
_entity_poly.pdbx_strand_id
1 'polypeptide(L)'
;MEAQFIERYHSHQPSEHHCSSTLVKHIKAPVDIVWSLVRRFDQPQKYKPFISRCTVKGDLTIGSVREVNVKSGLPATTSTERLELLDDEEHILGIRIVGGDHRLKKYPTVKQCPDVYIRACIWIKKTSMLIKDYTHIYQSIDGVIKLISVVVFGCSAKNYSSVITVHPKTLDGRPGTLVIESFVVDVPEGNTKEETCYFVRALINCNLKSLADVSERMAMQGGVLPVSVNWSSSNQIET
;
A
#
# COMPACT_ATOMS: atom_id res chain seq x y z
N MET A 1 23.07 8.69 5.83
CA MET A 1 22.65 7.57 4.97
C MET A 1 21.20 7.75 4.52
N GLU A 2 20.20 7.72 5.41
CA GLU A 2 18.79 7.94 5.03
C GLU A 2 18.53 9.26 4.27
N ALA A 3 19.04 10.38 4.80
CA ALA A 3 18.88 11.69 4.16
C ALA A 3 19.43 11.75 2.72
N GLN A 4 20.53 11.03 2.43
CA GLN A 4 21.14 11.01 1.09
C GLN A 4 20.25 10.30 0.08
N PHE A 5 19.63 9.18 0.47
CA PHE A 5 18.67 8.48 -0.39
C PHE A 5 17.40 9.29 -0.60
N ILE A 6 16.93 9.99 0.44
CA ILE A 6 15.75 10.87 0.34
C ILE A 6 16.02 12.00 -0.65
N GLU A 7 17.15 12.69 -0.51
CA GLU A 7 17.53 13.79 -1.40
C GLU A 7 17.68 13.33 -2.86
N ARG A 8 18.28 12.15 -3.08
CA ARG A 8 18.56 11.62 -4.42
C ARG A 8 17.32 11.07 -5.14
N TYR A 9 16.44 10.36 -4.43
CA TYR A 9 15.38 9.56 -5.06
C TYR A 9 13.95 9.97 -4.67
N HIS A 10 13.79 10.74 -3.60
CA HIS A 10 12.48 11.03 -3.00
C HIS A 10 12.21 12.54 -2.86
N SER A 11 12.89 13.36 -3.66
CA SER A 11 12.65 14.80 -3.72
C SER A 11 11.44 15.08 -4.61
N HIS A 12 10.36 15.55 -3.99
CA HIS A 12 9.17 16.04 -4.69
C HIS A 12 9.09 17.55 -4.50
N GLN A 13 8.77 18.30 -5.56
CA GLN A 13 8.39 19.71 -5.46
C GLN A 13 6.86 19.82 -5.61
N PRO A 14 6.09 19.57 -4.54
CA PRO A 14 4.64 19.63 -4.60
C PRO A 14 4.19 21.06 -4.87
N SER A 15 3.32 21.26 -5.85
CA SER A 15 2.65 22.55 -6.03
C SER A 15 1.58 22.78 -4.94
N GLU A 16 0.92 23.93 -4.97
CA GLU A 16 -0.15 24.27 -4.02
C GLU A 16 -1.31 23.26 -4.02
N HIS A 17 -1.53 22.50 -5.09
CA HIS A 17 -2.61 21.52 -5.18
C HIS A 17 -2.17 20.07 -4.98
N HIS A 18 -0.91 19.84 -4.63
CA HIS A 18 -0.40 18.51 -4.35
C HIS A 18 -0.11 18.31 -2.87
N CYS A 19 -0.22 17.05 -2.46
CA CYS A 19 0.28 16.54 -1.21
C CYS A 19 1.39 15.52 -1.52
N SER A 20 2.47 15.57 -0.74
CA SER A 20 3.56 14.60 -0.83
C SER A 20 4.08 14.22 0.55
N SER A 21 4.61 13.00 0.67
CA SER A 21 5.27 12.56 1.90
C SER A 21 6.28 11.45 1.62
N THR A 22 7.23 11.31 2.53
CA THR A 22 8.25 10.25 2.51
C THR A 22 8.17 9.46 3.80
N LEU A 23 8.14 8.13 3.69
CA LEU A 23 8.05 7.19 4.77
C LEU A 23 9.27 6.28 4.75
N VAL A 24 9.76 5.92 5.94
CA VAL A 24 10.94 5.08 6.13
C VAL A 24 10.57 3.88 6.97
N LYS A 25 11.05 2.69 6.57
CA LYS A 25 10.87 1.44 7.32
C LYS A 25 12.19 0.66 7.34
N HIS A 26 12.65 0.31 8.53
CA HIS A 26 13.71 -0.68 8.71
C HIS A 26 13.11 -2.07 8.80
N ILE A 27 13.72 -3.03 8.11
CA ILE A 27 13.26 -4.42 8.01
C ILE A 27 14.43 -5.34 8.37
N LYS A 28 14.24 -6.27 9.31
CA LYS A 28 15.26 -7.24 9.73
C LYS A 28 15.33 -8.44 8.77
N ALA A 29 15.48 -8.14 7.48
CA ALA A 29 15.67 -9.10 6.41
C ALA A 29 16.71 -8.60 5.40
N PRO A 30 17.49 -9.48 4.77
CA PRO A 30 18.38 -9.16 3.66
C PRO A 30 17.69 -8.42 2.50
N VAL A 31 18.45 -7.56 1.81
CA VAL A 31 17.96 -6.67 0.73
C VAL A 31 17.37 -7.44 -0.44
N ASP A 32 17.95 -8.58 -0.79
CA ASP A 32 17.50 -9.48 -1.86
C ASP A 32 16.12 -10.06 -1.57
N ILE A 33 15.84 -10.44 -0.32
CA ILE A 33 14.51 -10.91 0.10
C ILE A 33 13.48 -9.78 -0.05
N VAL A 34 13.78 -8.60 0.49
CA VAL A 34 12.85 -7.46 0.45
C VAL A 34 12.62 -7.02 -1.00
N TRP A 35 13.67 -6.88 -1.80
CA TRP A 35 13.59 -6.48 -3.19
C TRP A 35 12.83 -7.52 -4.02
N SER A 36 13.00 -8.81 -3.76
CA SER A 36 12.25 -9.88 -4.45
C SER A 36 10.73 -9.77 -4.31
N LEU A 37 10.24 -9.10 -3.25
CA LEU A 37 8.83 -8.80 -3.03
C LEU A 37 8.44 -7.47 -3.66
N VAL A 38 9.23 -6.41 -3.43
CA VAL A 38 8.94 -5.05 -3.90
C VAL A 38 8.90 -5.00 -5.43
N ARG A 39 9.89 -5.60 -6.12
CA ARG A 39 10.01 -5.57 -7.58
C ARG A 39 8.89 -6.28 -8.35
N ARG A 40 8.04 -7.05 -7.66
CA ARG A 40 6.93 -7.81 -8.27
C ARG A 40 5.76 -6.88 -8.61
N PHE A 41 5.93 -6.12 -9.68
CA PHE A 41 4.87 -5.29 -10.24
C PHE A 41 3.61 -6.10 -10.58
N ASP A 42 3.75 -7.36 -10.96
CA ASP A 42 2.64 -8.27 -11.26
C ASP A 42 1.96 -8.88 -10.02
N GLN A 43 2.65 -8.93 -8.87
CA GLN A 43 2.15 -9.60 -7.66
C GLN A 43 2.20 -8.71 -6.40
N PRO A 44 1.62 -7.50 -6.43
CA PRO A 44 1.65 -6.61 -5.27
C PRO A 44 0.90 -7.18 -4.05
N GLN A 45 -0.05 -8.08 -4.25
CA GLN A 45 -0.78 -8.76 -3.16
C GLN A 45 0.12 -9.56 -2.21
N LYS A 46 1.36 -9.86 -2.62
CA LYS A 46 2.34 -10.53 -1.75
C LYS A 46 2.66 -9.73 -0.49
N TYR A 47 2.57 -8.40 -0.55
CA TYR A 47 2.80 -7.55 0.62
C TYR A 47 1.77 -6.43 0.80
N LYS A 48 0.96 -6.07 -0.22
CA LYS A 48 -0.10 -5.06 -0.11
C LYS A 48 -1.42 -5.73 0.32
N PRO A 49 -1.85 -5.59 1.59
CA PRO A 49 -2.88 -6.45 2.19
C PRO A 49 -4.30 -6.22 1.67
N PHE A 50 -4.55 -5.09 1.00
CA PHE A 50 -5.89 -4.73 0.48
C PHE A 50 -6.13 -5.19 -0.96
N ILE A 51 -5.09 -5.70 -1.65
CA ILE A 51 -5.21 -6.20 -3.01
C ILE A 51 -5.71 -7.64 -2.98
N SER A 52 -6.79 -7.92 -3.71
CA SER A 52 -7.35 -9.25 -3.88
C SER A 52 -6.80 -9.95 -5.13
N ARG A 53 -6.62 -9.19 -6.22
CA ARG A 53 -6.15 -9.70 -7.50
C ARG A 53 -5.35 -8.63 -8.22
N CYS A 54 -4.34 -9.05 -8.98
CA CYS A 54 -3.59 -8.20 -9.89
C CYS A 54 -3.52 -8.88 -11.26
N THR A 55 -3.76 -8.12 -12.32
CA THR A 55 -3.66 -8.59 -13.70
C THR A 55 -2.75 -7.64 -14.48
N VAL A 56 -1.73 -8.16 -15.15
CA VAL A 56 -0.85 -7.38 -16.03
C VAL A 56 -1.15 -7.76 -17.48
N LYS A 57 -1.20 -6.78 -18.38
CA LYS A 57 -1.28 -7.03 -19.83
C LYS A 57 0.08 -6.76 -20.44
N GLY A 58 0.59 -7.71 -21.24
CA GLY A 58 1.89 -7.59 -21.90
C GLY A 58 3.05 -8.12 -21.07
N ASP A 59 4.26 -7.76 -21.47
CA ASP A 59 5.50 -8.05 -20.74
C ASP A 59 5.68 -7.12 -19.52
N LEU A 60 6.67 -7.40 -18.67
CA LEU A 60 7.00 -6.58 -17.50
C LEU A 60 8.11 -5.58 -17.84
N THR A 61 7.82 -4.65 -18.75
CA THR A 61 8.73 -3.60 -19.18
C THR A 61 8.26 -2.22 -18.67
N ILE A 62 9.12 -1.20 -18.75
CA ILE A 62 8.74 0.16 -18.40
C ILE A 62 7.58 0.61 -19.30
N GLY A 63 6.54 1.16 -18.69
CA GLY A 63 5.28 1.51 -19.36
C GLY A 63 4.20 0.43 -19.27
N SER A 64 4.52 -0.79 -18.81
CA SER A 64 3.54 -1.85 -18.59
C SER A 64 2.48 -1.42 -17.57
N VAL A 65 1.26 -1.91 -17.77
CA VAL A 65 0.09 -1.53 -16.98
C VAL A 65 -0.48 -2.75 -16.26
N ARG A 66 -0.76 -2.58 -14.98
CA ARG A 66 -1.50 -3.54 -14.17
C ARG A 66 -2.87 -3.01 -13.80
N GLU A 67 -3.84 -3.90 -13.72
CA GLU A 67 -5.13 -3.68 -13.09
C GLU A 67 -5.14 -4.42 -11.75
N VAL A 68 -5.25 -3.67 -10.65
CA VAL A 68 -5.39 -4.23 -9.31
C VAL A 68 -6.84 -4.16 -8.88
N ASN A 69 -7.33 -5.27 -8.36
CA ASN A 69 -8.62 -5.33 -7.68
C ASN A 69 -8.39 -5.30 -6.18
N VAL A 70 -9.22 -4.57 -5.46
CA VAL A 70 -9.18 -4.55 -4.00
C VAL A 70 -10.16 -5.57 -3.41
N LYS A 71 -10.03 -5.88 -2.13
CA LYS A 71 -10.90 -6.84 -1.45
C LYS A 71 -12.36 -6.35 -1.40
N SER A 72 -13.30 -7.28 -1.50
CA SER A 72 -14.75 -7.01 -1.47
C SER A 72 -15.18 -6.32 -0.17
N GLY A 73 -16.20 -5.45 -0.24
CA GLY A 73 -16.64 -4.63 0.89
C GLY A 73 -15.94 -3.28 0.98
N LEU A 74 -14.95 -3.07 0.11
CA LEU A 74 -14.42 -1.75 -0.20
C LEU A 74 -15.26 -1.13 -1.33
N PRO A 75 -15.55 0.19 -1.31
CA PRO A 75 -16.41 0.83 -2.28
C PRO A 75 -15.75 1.12 -3.64
N ALA A 76 -14.42 1.00 -3.75
CA ALA A 76 -13.71 0.94 -5.04
C ALA A 76 -13.34 -0.51 -5.26
N THR A 77 -13.33 -0.89 -6.52
CA THR A 77 -13.16 -2.28 -6.95
C THR A 77 -11.84 -2.43 -7.68
N THR A 78 -11.42 -1.43 -8.47
CA THR A 78 -10.23 -1.51 -9.34
C THR A 78 -9.38 -0.23 -9.37
N SER A 79 -8.07 -0.39 -9.58
CA SER A 79 -7.10 0.65 -9.92
C SER A 79 -6.24 0.20 -11.10
N THR A 80 -5.91 1.12 -12.00
CA THR A 80 -5.04 0.89 -13.15
C THR A 80 -3.74 1.64 -12.93
N GLU A 81 -2.62 0.92 -12.87
CA GLU A 81 -1.32 1.45 -12.48
C GLU A 81 -0.30 1.16 -13.58
N ARG A 82 0.57 2.12 -13.86
CA ARG A 82 1.66 2.04 -14.84
C ARG A 82 3.00 1.91 -14.11
N LEU A 83 3.87 1.06 -14.63
CA LEU A 83 5.26 0.96 -14.23
C LEU A 83 6.06 2.11 -14.86
N GLU A 84 6.59 3.01 -14.04
CA GLU A 84 7.35 4.19 -14.50
C GLU A 84 8.87 3.97 -14.37
N LEU A 85 9.28 3.19 -13.37
CA LEU A 85 10.69 2.92 -13.09
C LEU A 85 10.84 1.51 -12.49
N LEU A 86 11.85 0.78 -12.95
CA LEU A 86 12.28 -0.49 -12.38
C LEU A 86 13.78 -0.62 -12.60
N ASP A 87 14.53 -0.47 -11.53
CA ASP A 87 15.99 -0.62 -11.52
C ASP A 87 16.35 -1.72 -10.52
N ASP A 88 16.83 -2.85 -11.04
CA ASP A 88 17.22 -3.99 -10.22
C ASP A 88 18.61 -3.84 -9.58
N GLU A 89 19.46 -2.95 -10.12
CA GLU A 89 20.80 -2.71 -9.58
C GLU A 89 20.74 -1.73 -8.40
N GLU A 90 19.98 -0.65 -8.56
CA GLU A 90 19.77 0.37 -7.51
C GLU A 90 18.54 0.09 -6.63
N HIS A 91 17.80 -0.99 -6.90
CA HIS A 91 16.58 -1.42 -6.21
C HIS A 91 15.51 -0.33 -6.10
N ILE A 92 15.11 0.21 -7.25
CA ILE A 92 14.14 1.30 -7.36
C ILE A 92 12.90 0.83 -8.13
N LEU A 93 11.72 1.06 -7.55
CA LEU A 93 10.44 0.86 -8.23
C LEU A 93 9.63 2.15 -8.20
N GLY A 94 9.18 2.60 -9.37
CA GLY A 94 8.30 3.75 -9.54
C GLY A 94 7.00 3.34 -10.21
N ILE A 95 5.86 3.77 -9.67
CA ILE A 95 4.54 3.52 -10.25
C ILE A 95 3.71 4.80 -10.30
N ARG A 96 2.79 4.85 -11.26
CA ARG A 96 1.78 5.91 -11.38
C ARG A 96 0.39 5.31 -11.51
N ILE A 97 -0.60 5.86 -10.82
CA ILE A 97 -2.00 5.50 -11.07
C ILE A 97 -2.48 6.26 -12.31
N VAL A 98 -2.96 5.54 -13.30
CA VAL A 98 -3.41 6.08 -14.60
C VAL A 98 -4.90 5.88 -14.85
N GLY A 99 -5.61 5.15 -13.99
CA GLY A 99 -7.04 4.88 -14.13
C GLY A 99 -7.59 4.02 -12.98
N GLY A 100 -8.84 3.59 -13.10
CA GLY A 100 -9.54 2.80 -12.08
C GLY A 100 -11.05 3.01 -12.09
N ASP A 101 -11.77 2.32 -11.21
CA ASP A 101 -13.23 2.46 -11.13
C ASP A 101 -13.60 3.80 -10.46
N HIS A 102 -14.01 4.76 -11.28
CA HIS A 102 -14.45 6.11 -10.87
C HIS A 102 -15.99 6.23 -10.78
N ARG A 103 -16.73 5.10 -10.73
CA ARG A 103 -18.18 5.04 -11.01
C ARG A 103 -19.10 5.19 -9.80
N LEU A 104 -18.80 6.08 -8.86
CA LEU A 104 -19.79 6.46 -7.83
C LEU A 104 -20.32 7.86 -8.09
N LYS A 105 -21.56 7.90 -8.61
CA LYS A 105 -22.40 9.10 -8.73
C LYS A 105 -22.38 9.85 -7.40
N LYS A 106 -22.13 11.16 -7.47
CA LYS A 106 -22.25 12.17 -6.40
C LYS A 106 -23.04 11.68 -5.18
N TYR A 107 -22.33 11.24 -4.14
CA TYR A 107 -22.90 11.21 -2.80
C TYR A 107 -22.64 12.57 -2.17
N PRO A 108 -23.67 13.40 -1.92
CA PRO A 108 -23.50 14.68 -1.28
C PRO A 108 -23.17 14.43 0.20
N THR A 109 -21.89 14.59 0.55
CA THR A 109 -21.34 14.64 1.92
C THR A 109 -21.38 13.35 2.77
N VAL A 110 -20.34 13.18 3.58
CA VAL A 110 -20.00 12.02 4.43
C VAL A 110 -21.03 11.72 5.55
N LYS A 111 -22.11 12.50 5.68
CA LYS A 111 -23.01 12.44 6.84
C LYS A 111 -24.15 11.42 6.76
N GLN A 112 -24.32 10.65 5.67
CA GLN A 112 -25.57 9.90 5.42
C GLN A 112 -25.43 8.42 5.01
N CYS A 113 -24.35 7.70 5.33
CA CYS A 113 -24.24 6.27 4.97
C CYS A 113 -24.01 5.30 6.16
N PRO A 114 -25.05 4.99 6.97
CA PRO A 114 -24.93 4.07 8.13
C PRO A 114 -24.78 2.58 7.78
N ASP A 115 -25.27 2.12 6.62
CA ASP A 115 -25.30 0.68 6.30
C ASP A 115 -23.94 0.13 5.83
N VAL A 116 -23.16 0.94 5.12
CA VAL A 116 -21.79 0.60 4.70
C VAL A 116 -20.85 0.60 5.91
N TYR A 117 -21.10 1.50 6.87
CA TYR A 117 -20.38 1.64 8.14
C TYR A 117 -20.43 0.34 8.97
N ILE A 118 -21.60 -0.27 9.12
CA ILE A 118 -21.78 -1.49 9.92
C ILE A 118 -21.05 -2.69 9.30
N ARG A 119 -21.11 -2.86 7.98
CA ARG A 119 -20.47 -3.99 7.28
C ARG A 119 -18.94 -3.91 7.29
N ALA A 120 -18.38 -2.72 7.13
CA ALA A 120 -16.94 -2.48 7.26
C ALA A 120 -16.44 -2.72 8.69
N CYS A 121 -17.20 -2.30 9.71
CA CYS A 121 -16.89 -2.57 11.13
C CYS A 121 -16.86 -4.06 11.46
N ILE A 122 -17.80 -4.86 10.92
CA ILE A 122 -17.84 -6.31 11.13
C ILE A 122 -16.64 -7.00 10.45
N TRP A 123 -16.26 -6.55 9.25
CA TRP A 123 -15.11 -7.10 8.53
C TRP A 123 -13.77 -6.81 9.22
N ILE A 124 -13.62 -5.59 9.75
CA ILE A 124 -12.42 -5.18 10.50
C ILE A 124 -12.36 -5.92 11.85
N LYS A 125 -13.48 -6.05 12.58
CA LYS A 125 -13.52 -6.85 13.83
C LYS A 125 -13.16 -8.32 13.62
N LYS A 126 -13.57 -8.94 12.50
CA LYS A 126 -13.14 -10.30 12.13
C LYS A 126 -11.65 -10.40 11.79
N THR A 127 -11.06 -9.33 11.24
CA THR A 127 -9.63 -9.29 10.87
C THR A 127 -8.73 -8.85 12.03
N SER A 128 -9.32 -8.33 13.12
CA SER A 128 -8.66 -7.82 14.32
C SER A 128 -7.99 -8.89 15.21
N MET A 129 -8.12 -10.19 14.93
CA MET A 129 -7.48 -11.24 15.75
C MET A 129 -5.94 -11.35 15.59
N LEU A 130 -5.30 -10.57 14.70
CA LEU A 130 -3.86 -10.66 14.41
C LEU A 130 -3.02 -9.43 14.76
N ILE A 131 -3.59 -8.39 15.40
CA ILE A 131 -2.87 -7.14 15.67
C ILE A 131 -3.15 -6.68 17.10
N LYS A 132 -2.36 -7.17 18.07
CA LYS A 132 -2.57 -6.88 19.50
C LYS A 132 -1.98 -5.55 20.01
N ASP A 133 -1.23 -4.81 19.20
CA ASP A 133 -0.51 -3.60 19.69
C ASP A 133 -1.04 -2.25 19.20
N TYR A 134 -2.27 -2.20 18.67
CA TYR A 134 -2.81 -0.97 18.06
C TYR A 134 -4.15 -0.53 18.64
N THR A 135 -4.33 -0.71 19.95
CA THR A 135 -5.52 -0.28 20.71
C THR A 135 -5.76 1.23 20.65
N HIS A 136 -4.71 2.05 20.42
CA HIS A 136 -4.83 3.50 20.24
C HIS A 136 -5.17 3.94 18.80
N ILE A 137 -5.15 3.05 17.81
CA ILE A 137 -5.53 3.36 16.41
C ILE A 137 -7.05 3.33 16.21
N TYR A 138 -7.79 2.64 17.08
CA TYR A 138 -9.22 2.38 16.92
C TYR A 138 -10.15 3.51 17.42
N GLN A 139 -9.61 4.63 17.91
CA GLN A 139 -10.45 5.74 18.41
C GLN A 139 -11.11 6.58 17.31
N SER A 140 -10.90 6.27 16.04
CA SER A 140 -11.77 6.77 14.98
C SER A 140 -11.91 5.73 13.88
N ILE A 141 -12.93 4.88 14.03
CA ILE A 141 -13.51 4.08 12.95
C ILE A 141 -13.80 4.95 11.72
N ASP A 142 -14.10 6.24 11.92
CA ASP A 142 -14.20 7.24 10.85
C ASP A 142 -12.91 7.41 10.05
N GLY A 143 -11.72 7.22 10.65
CA GLY A 143 -10.43 7.33 9.97
C GLY A 143 -10.17 6.21 8.96
N VAL A 144 -10.56 4.97 9.26
CA VAL A 144 -10.40 3.83 8.34
C VAL A 144 -11.51 3.82 7.28
N ILE A 145 -12.71 4.27 7.64
CA ILE A 145 -13.80 4.48 6.68
C ILE A 145 -13.47 5.67 5.78
N LYS A 146 -12.86 6.75 6.30
CA LYS A 146 -12.30 7.85 5.49
C LYS A 146 -11.12 7.42 4.62
N LEU A 147 -10.25 6.51 5.08
CA LEU A 147 -9.11 5.94 4.33
C LEU A 147 -9.58 5.26 3.05
N ILE A 148 -10.65 4.48 3.19
CA ILE A 148 -11.35 3.89 2.08
C ILE A 148 -12.04 5.01 1.30
N SER A 149 -12.74 5.95 1.94
CA SER A 149 -13.35 7.11 1.29
C SER A 149 -12.44 8.13 0.61
N VAL A 150 -11.14 8.13 0.81
CA VAL A 150 -10.23 9.00 0.05
C VAL A 150 -9.68 8.25 -1.16
N VAL A 151 -9.37 6.97 -1.02
CA VAL A 151 -9.09 6.09 -2.18
C VAL A 151 -10.33 5.88 -3.06
N VAL A 152 -11.53 6.03 -2.47
CA VAL A 152 -12.79 5.56 -3.07
C VAL A 152 -13.90 6.60 -3.21
N PHE A 153 -14.06 7.53 -2.27
CA PHE A 153 -15.14 8.52 -2.27
C PHE A 153 -14.68 9.95 -2.63
N GLY A 154 -13.38 10.22 -2.83
CA GLY A 154 -12.86 11.59 -3.03
C GLY A 154 -11.79 11.79 -4.11
N CYS A 155 -10.95 10.80 -4.40
CA CYS A 155 -9.87 10.92 -5.40
C CYS A 155 -10.21 10.00 -6.59
N SER A 156 -10.48 10.40 -7.84
CA SER A 156 -9.65 11.23 -8.69
C SER A 156 -8.25 11.48 -8.13
N ALA A 157 -7.53 10.42 -7.74
CA ALA A 157 -6.10 10.49 -7.44
C ALA A 157 -5.37 10.63 -8.77
N LYS A 158 -5.73 11.68 -9.50
CA LYS A 158 -5.05 12.11 -10.70
C LYS A 158 -3.62 12.33 -10.27
N ASN A 159 -2.71 11.81 -11.09
CA ASN A 159 -1.29 12.00 -10.90
C ASN A 159 -0.72 11.45 -9.59
N TYR A 160 -1.36 10.44 -8.95
CA TYR A 160 -0.66 9.69 -7.91
C TYR A 160 0.58 9.03 -8.50
N SER A 161 1.74 9.35 -7.93
CA SER A 161 3.02 8.75 -8.25
C SER A 161 3.69 8.31 -6.96
N SER A 162 4.19 7.08 -6.92
CA SER A 162 4.98 6.57 -5.81
C SER A 162 6.33 6.06 -6.30
N VAL A 163 7.36 6.30 -5.51
CA VAL A 163 8.70 5.76 -5.69
C VAL A 163 9.09 5.07 -4.40
N ILE A 164 9.48 3.81 -4.49
CA ILE A 164 10.03 3.02 -3.40
C ILE A 164 11.47 2.62 -3.75
N THR A 165 12.38 2.83 -2.80
CA THR A 165 13.78 2.40 -2.89
C THR A 165 14.12 1.48 -1.74
N VAL A 166 15.04 0.54 -1.98
CA VAL A 166 15.40 -0.53 -1.03
C VAL A 166 16.92 -0.60 -0.91
N HIS A 167 17.44 -0.31 0.28
CA HIS A 167 18.89 -0.18 0.51
C HIS A 167 19.39 -1.16 1.56
N PRO A 168 20.57 -1.80 1.38
CA PRO A 168 21.16 -2.63 2.42
C PRO A 168 21.50 -1.77 3.65
N LYS A 169 21.23 -2.31 4.85
CA LYS A 169 21.58 -1.65 6.11
C LYS A 169 21.89 -2.68 7.19
N THR A 170 22.92 -2.46 7.99
CA THR A 170 23.17 -3.31 9.16
C THR A 170 22.23 -2.91 10.29
N LEU A 171 21.45 -3.86 10.81
CA LEU A 171 20.53 -3.68 11.94
C LEU A 171 20.91 -4.68 13.03
N ASP A 172 21.24 -4.19 14.23
CA ASP A 172 21.64 -5.03 15.38
C ASP A 172 22.78 -6.01 15.06
N GLY A 173 23.75 -5.58 14.24
CA GLY A 173 24.88 -6.41 13.79
C GLY A 173 24.52 -7.48 12.75
N ARG A 174 23.27 -7.51 12.25
CA ARG A 174 22.80 -8.46 11.23
C ARG A 174 22.49 -7.74 9.91
N PRO A 175 22.53 -8.45 8.76
CA PRO A 175 22.02 -7.92 7.50
C PRO A 175 20.54 -7.53 7.64
N GLY A 176 20.23 -6.30 7.29
CA GLY A 176 18.89 -5.75 7.26
C GLY A 176 18.70 -4.83 6.06
N THR A 177 17.54 -4.20 6.00
CA THR A 177 17.14 -3.37 4.87
C THR A 177 16.50 -2.08 5.33
N LEU A 178 16.83 -1.00 4.63
CA LEU A 178 16.19 0.31 4.71
C LEU A 178 15.29 0.47 3.50
N VAL A 179 13.98 0.53 3.73
CA VAL A 179 12.98 0.82 2.68
C VAL A 179 12.50 2.25 2.84
N ILE A 180 12.48 2.99 1.74
CA ILE A 180 11.96 4.36 1.70
C ILE A 180 10.90 4.41 0.60
N GLU A 181 9.68 4.82 0.94
CA GLU A 181 8.61 5.05 -0.02
C GLU A 181 8.13 6.49 0.08
N SER A 182 8.09 7.17 -1.06
CA SER A 182 7.58 8.53 -1.17
C SER A 182 6.48 8.61 -2.21
N PHE A 183 5.54 9.51 -2.01
CA PHE A 183 4.48 9.76 -2.97
C PHE A 183 4.26 11.24 -3.20
N VAL A 184 3.64 11.55 -4.34
CA VAL A 184 2.98 12.82 -4.65
C VAL A 184 1.62 12.51 -5.23
N VAL A 185 0.60 13.30 -4.88
CA VAL A 185 -0.77 13.13 -5.37
C VAL A 185 -1.51 14.46 -5.38
N ASP A 186 -2.44 14.61 -6.32
CA ASP A 186 -3.38 15.74 -6.33
C ASP A 186 -4.27 15.71 -5.08
N VAL A 187 -4.51 16.87 -4.49
CA VAL A 187 -5.51 17.06 -3.43
C VAL A 187 -6.86 17.28 -4.10
N PRO A 188 -7.86 16.40 -3.88
CA PRO A 188 -9.16 16.59 -4.51
C PRO A 188 -9.89 17.81 -3.94
N GLU A 189 -10.75 18.39 -4.77
CA GLU A 189 -11.63 19.47 -4.37
C GLU A 189 -12.46 19.06 -3.14
N GLY A 190 -12.48 19.92 -2.13
CA GLY A 190 -13.18 19.68 -0.86
C GLY A 190 -12.39 18.89 0.20
N ASN A 191 -11.17 18.44 -0.09
CA ASN A 191 -10.25 17.88 0.91
C ASN A 191 -9.12 18.85 1.24
N THR A 192 -8.59 18.78 2.46
CA THR A 192 -7.33 19.46 2.79
C THR A 192 -6.11 18.62 2.39
N LYS A 193 -4.94 19.27 2.32
CA LYS A 193 -3.66 18.60 2.13
C LYS A 193 -3.38 17.59 3.23
N GLU A 194 -3.62 18.00 4.47
CA GLU A 194 -3.32 17.22 5.67
C GLU A 194 -4.15 15.95 5.71
N GLU A 195 -5.45 16.05 5.39
CA GLU A 195 -6.34 14.89 5.28
C GLU A 195 -5.83 13.93 4.20
N THR A 196 -5.62 14.43 2.97
CA THR A 196 -5.13 13.61 1.85
C THR A 196 -3.81 12.92 2.18
N CYS A 197 -2.84 13.66 2.72
CA CYS A 197 -1.52 13.15 3.13
C CYS A 197 -1.62 12.11 4.24
N TYR A 198 -2.44 12.36 5.26
CA TYR A 198 -2.64 11.43 6.36
C TYR A 198 -3.13 10.07 5.85
N PHE A 199 -4.12 10.06 4.97
CA PHE A 199 -4.69 8.83 4.42
C PHE A 199 -3.68 8.06 3.55
N VAL A 200 -2.99 8.74 2.64
CA VAL A 200 -2.00 8.06 1.79
C VAL A 200 -0.83 7.52 2.62
N ARG A 201 -0.37 8.27 3.64
CA ARG A 201 0.63 7.79 4.60
C ARG A 201 0.16 6.54 5.35
N ALA A 202 -1.10 6.49 5.76
CA ALA A 202 -1.64 5.32 6.46
C ALA A 202 -1.64 4.07 5.56
N LEU A 203 -2.01 4.19 4.28
CA LEU A 203 -1.96 3.08 3.32
C LEU A 203 -0.53 2.57 3.08
N ILE A 204 0.41 3.49 2.85
CA ILE A 204 1.82 3.14 2.65
C ILE A 204 2.38 2.49 3.92
N ASN A 205 2.05 3.02 5.11
CA ASN A 205 2.45 2.38 6.37
C ASN A 205 1.90 0.96 6.52
N CYS A 206 0.64 0.69 6.13
CA CYS A 206 0.10 -0.67 6.13
C CYS A 206 0.88 -1.58 5.17
N ASN A 207 1.19 -1.10 3.96
CA ASN A 207 1.97 -1.85 2.99
C ASN A 207 3.40 -2.14 3.50
N LEU A 208 4.11 -1.14 4.02
CA LEU A 208 5.47 -1.27 4.53
C LEU A 208 5.53 -2.16 5.79
N LYS A 209 4.51 -2.13 6.64
CA LYS A 209 4.41 -3.03 7.79
C LYS A 209 4.23 -4.48 7.33
N SER A 210 3.29 -4.73 6.41
CA SER A 210 3.09 -6.06 5.84
C SER A 210 4.32 -6.57 5.09
N LEU A 211 5.02 -5.69 4.35
CA LEU A 211 6.31 -6.00 3.72
C LEU A 211 7.35 -6.45 4.75
N ALA A 212 7.49 -5.71 5.86
CA ALA A 212 8.40 -6.10 6.94
C ALA A 212 8.03 -7.47 7.51
N ASP A 213 6.76 -7.67 7.87
CA ASP A 213 6.28 -8.92 8.46
C ASP A 213 6.50 -10.13 7.52
N VAL A 214 6.26 -9.97 6.22
CA VAL A 214 6.47 -11.04 5.24
C VAL A 214 7.97 -11.30 5.01
N SER A 215 8.78 -10.25 4.86
CA SER A 215 10.21 -10.37 4.58
C SER A 215 10.97 -11.00 5.74
N GLU A 216 10.67 -10.59 6.97
CA GLU A 216 11.32 -11.12 8.18
C GLU A 216 10.97 -12.60 8.38
N ARG A 217 9.72 -13.00 8.08
CA ARG A 217 9.34 -14.43 8.08
C ARG A 217 10.09 -15.24 7.02
N MET A 218 10.25 -14.71 5.81
CA MET A 218 11.02 -15.37 4.75
C MET A 218 12.49 -15.52 5.12
N ALA A 219 13.07 -14.51 5.79
CA ALA A 219 14.45 -14.56 6.27
C ALA A 219 14.66 -15.62 7.36
N MET A 220 13.69 -15.82 8.26
CA MET A 220 13.75 -16.87 9.29
C MET A 220 13.62 -18.30 8.73
N GLN A 221 12.99 -18.47 7.56
CA GLN A 221 12.73 -19.78 6.94
C GLN A 221 13.81 -20.20 5.92
N GLY A 222 14.93 -19.46 5.82
CA GLY A 222 16.03 -19.83 4.93
C GLY A 222 15.82 -19.47 3.45
N GLY A 223 14.98 -18.47 3.13
CA GLY A 223 14.90 -17.92 1.78
C GLY A 223 14.07 -18.74 0.77
N VAL A 224 13.35 -19.77 1.19
CA VAL A 224 12.41 -20.48 0.32
C VAL A 224 11.14 -19.63 0.15
N LEU A 225 10.88 -19.15 -1.07
CA LEU A 225 9.63 -18.46 -1.41
C LEU A 225 8.44 -19.36 -1.03
N PRO A 226 7.48 -18.88 -0.21
CA PRO A 226 6.32 -19.68 0.12
C PRO A 226 5.51 -19.91 -1.16
N VAL A 227 5.31 -21.19 -1.51
CA VAL A 227 4.25 -21.62 -2.42
C VAL A 227 2.96 -21.02 -1.89
N SER A 228 2.21 -20.37 -2.79
CA SER A 228 0.92 -19.71 -2.57
C SER A 228 0.22 -20.15 -1.29
N VAL A 229 0.19 -19.27 -0.28
CA VAL A 229 -0.69 -19.45 0.88
C VAL A 229 -2.11 -19.28 0.34
N ASN A 230 -2.76 -20.40 0.03
CA ASN A 230 -4.19 -20.44 -0.22
C ASN A 230 -4.88 -19.98 1.07
N TRP A 231 -5.46 -18.79 1.05
CA TRP A 231 -6.49 -18.44 2.02
C TRP A 231 -7.76 -19.19 1.64
N SER A 232 -7.82 -20.47 1.99
CA SER A 232 -8.97 -21.34 1.76
C SER A 232 -9.17 -22.25 2.95
N SER A 233 -10.24 -21.98 3.69
CA SER A 233 -11.01 -22.95 4.47
C SER A 233 -10.33 -23.57 5.69
N SER A 234 -10.56 -22.95 6.85
CA SER A 234 -10.68 -23.70 8.11
C SER A 234 -11.88 -23.16 8.88
N ASN A 235 -13.07 -23.48 8.35
CA ASN A 235 -14.27 -23.66 9.15
C ASN A 235 -14.66 -25.13 8.96
N GLN A 236 -14.22 -25.99 9.86
CA GLN A 236 -15.01 -27.15 10.24
C GLN A 236 -15.26 -27.01 11.74
N ILE A 237 -16.48 -26.56 12.03
CA ILE A 237 -17.12 -26.72 13.32
C ILE A 237 -17.64 -28.16 13.30
N GLU A 238 -17.08 -29.03 14.14
CA GLU A 238 -17.75 -30.26 14.52
C GLU A 238 -18.97 -29.90 15.37
N THR A 239 -20.05 -30.60 15.07
CA THR A 239 -21.37 -30.55 15.73
C THR A 239 -21.33 -30.86 17.21
#